data_AF-A0A5J4YEA6-F1
#
_entry.id   AF-A0A5J4YEA6-F1
#
_cell.length_a   1.000
_cell.length_b   1.000
_cell.length_c   1.000
_cell.angle_alpha   90.00
_cell.angle_beta   90.00
_cell.angle_gamma   90.00
#
_symmetry.space_group_name_H-M   'P 1'
#
loop_
_entity.id
_entity.type
_entity.pdbx_description
1 polymer ?
#
loop_
_entity_poly.entity_id
_entity_poly.type
_entity_poly.pdbx_seq_one_letter_code
_entity_poly.pdbx_strand_id
1 'polypeptide(L)'
;MAIFGNSVGNIIVTAVITWTLQRRVALATRLLKGLRCFTITAAGATSAKSVPTDSKNTPIPRPTKQQAAKAKKRDNDLGEANAVTTVPLSISQVESTAFYSYLDVAVLAVPAAIANYVLGEIQQALGFSGNFLPALAGAILIVLALWALLNVTMLTHLSPAFDKGCTVGFAILSGVAAMAVLTICPEDVLSFDTEMATHALSQATGALMRNKASTEAGKHMPDPPIDPLLLEVALALLGGMLGGLLLTPIMRITRNFASAVDPPEWGQDQMGLPSWLKLTLHLNLILPAVATVIWVTPLFQEPLEIPKEVMPKLKAAIMMCIAVVQLVNARSLVQSYLNSGLKQWHSMKHAPPAGAAGTKTGEVIAFKLRVVNTLLVKVV
;
A
#
# COMPACT_ATOMS: atom_id res chain seq x y z
N MET A 1 0.72 29.89 27.43
CA MET A 1 -0.65 29.63 26.93
C MET A 1 -0.85 29.93 25.45
N ALA A 2 -0.33 31.05 24.90
CA ALA A 2 -0.52 31.40 23.48
C ALA A 2 0.09 30.41 22.46
N ILE A 3 1.21 29.75 22.79
CA ILE A 3 1.88 28.78 21.90
C ILE A 3 1.01 27.53 21.68
N PHE A 4 0.30 27.04 22.71
CA PHE A 4 -0.55 25.84 22.61
C PHE A 4 -1.87 26.09 21.85
N GLY A 5 -2.41 27.31 21.86
CA GLY A 5 -3.64 27.63 21.14
C GLY A 5 -3.49 27.47 19.62
N ASN A 6 -2.36 27.91 19.07
CA ASN A 6 -2.05 27.73 17.65
C ASN A 6 -1.75 26.27 17.30
N SER A 7 -1.11 25.52 18.20
CA SER A 7 -0.67 24.15 17.91
C SER A 7 -1.78 23.11 18.02
N VAL A 8 -2.70 23.27 18.98
CA VAL A 8 -3.94 22.47 19.05
C VAL A 8 -4.84 22.81 17.87
N GLY A 9 -4.91 24.11 17.48
CA GLY A 9 -5.58 24.55 16.26
C GLY A 9 -5.04 23.84 15.02
N ASN A 10 -3.71 23.73 14.86
CA ASN A 10 -3.11 23.04 13.72
C ASN A 10 -3.39 21.53 13.70
N ILE A 11 -3.40 20.85 14.85
CA ILE A 11 -3.77 19.42 14.89
C ILE A 11 -5.23 19.25 14.53
N ILE A 12 -6.13 20.06 15.10
CA ILE A 12 -7.56 19.99 14.82
C ILE A 12 -7.81 20.29 13.35
N VAL A 13 -7.17 21.33 12.79
CA VAL A 13 -7.28 21.68 11.37
C VAL A 13 -6.73 20.57 10.49
N THR A 14 -5.57 19.99 10.81
CA THR A 14 -5.00 18.88 10.04
C THR A 14 -5.87 17.63 10.14
N ALA A 15 -6.37 17.29 11.32
CA ALA A 15 -7.28 16.16 11.53
C ALA A 15 -8.62 16.39 10.83
N VAL A 16 -9.20 17.59 10.90
CA VAL A 16 -10.46 17.95 10.24
C VAL A 16 -10.28 18.00 8.73
N ILE A 17 -9.17 18.54 8.20
CA ILE A 17 -8.87 18.53 6.76
C ILE A 17 -8.67 17.09 6.29
N THR A 18 -7.90 16.29 7.01
CA THR A 18 -7.65 14.88 6.68
C THR A 18 -8.96 14.07 6.72
N TRP A 19 -9.78 14.26 7.76
CA TRP A 19 -11.09 13.62 7.91
C TRP A 19 -12.11 14.09 6.87
N THR A 20 -12.16 15.38 6.55
CA THR A 20 -13.07 15.92 5.52
C THR A 20 -12.63 15.51 4.11
N LEU A 21 -11.33 15.48 3.82
CA LEU A 21 -10.78 14.91 2.60
C LEU A 21 -11.10 13.43 2.50
N GLN A 22 -10.97 12.66 3.58
CA GLN A 22 -11.36 11.25 3.61
C GLN A 22 -12.83 11.07 3.26
N ARG A 23 -13.73 11.80 3.92
CA ARG A 23 -15.19 11.69 3.70
C ARG A 23 -15.64 12.16 2.33
N ARG A 24 -15.02 13.22 1.79
CA ARG A 24 -15.43 13.80 0.49
C ARG A 24 -14.78 13.13 -0.71
N VAL A 25 -13.53 12.67 -0.55
CA VAL A 25 -12.76 12.10 -1.65
C VAL A 25 -12.93 10.58 -1.69
N ALA A 26 -13.19 9.91 -0.57
CA ALA A 26 -13.31 8.45 -0.49
C ALA A 26 -12.18 7.77 -1.28
N LEU A 27 -10.94 8.17 -0.97
CA LEU A 27 -9.77 7.96 -1.83
C LEU A 27 -9.51 6.46 -2.04
N ALA A 28 -9.64 5.64 -1.01
CA ALA A 28 -9.58 4.18 -1.11
C ALA A 28 -10.65 3.62 -2.06
N THR A 29 -11.91 4.08 -1.97
CA THR A 29 -12.97 3.68 -2.90
C THR A 29 -12.65 4.09 -4.32
N ARG A 30 -12.15 5.32 -4.54
CA ARG A 30 -11.82 5.82 -5.89
C ARG A 30 -10.65 5.07 -6.52
N LEU A 31 -9.65 4.72 -5.72
CA LEU A 31 -8.52 3.88 -6.17
C LEU A 31 -9.02 2.54 -6.71
N LEU A 32 -9.98 1.91 -6.02
CA LEU A 32 -10.47 0.57 -6.34
C LEU A 32 -11.66 0.55 -7.33
N LYS A 33 -12.42 1.64 -7.43
CA LYS A 33 -13.63 1.71 -8.28
C LYS A 33 -13.29 1.44 -9.75
N GLY A 34 -14.05 0.56 -10.39
CA GLY A 34 -13.88 0.26 -11.82
C GLY A 34 -12.62 -0.55 -12.14
N LEU A 35 -11.96 -1.13 -11.13
CA LEU A 35 -11.04 -2.25 -11.36
C LEU A 35 -11.79 -3.42 -11.99
N ARG A 36 -11.12 -4.14 -12.86
CA ARG A 36 -11.71 -5.27 -13.60
C ARG A 36 -11.57 -6.54 -12.77
N CYS A 37 -12.69 -7.03 -12.28
CA CYS A 37 -12.80 -8.36 -11.66
C CYS A 37 -13.17 -9.40 -12.70
N PHE A 38 -12.70 -10.62 -12.47
CA PHE A 38 -12.97 -11.76 -13.33
C PHE A 38 -13.89 -12.73 -12.60
N THR A 39 -14.98 -13.12 -13.24
CA THR A 39 -15.95 -14.10 -12.74
C THR A 39 -16.23 -15.13 -13.83
N ILE A 40 -16.52 -16.37 -13.44
CA ILE A 40 -16.97 -17.39 -14.39
C ILE A 40 -18.48 -17.28 -14.51
N THR A 41 -18.99 -17.16 -15.74
CA THR A 41 -20.43 -17.34 -15.98
C THR A 41 -20.70 -18.83 -16.09
N ALA A 42 -21.43 -19.38 -15.12
CA ALA A 42 -21.98 -20.73 -15.28
C ALA A 42 -22.91 -20.74 -16.50
N ALA A 43 -22.76 -21.72 -17.38
CA ALA A 43 -23.68 -21.93 -18.51
C ALA A 43 -25.13 -21.97 -17.99
N GLY A 44 -25.90 -20.92 -18.27
CA GLY A 44 -27.28 -20.73 -17.81
C GLY A 44 -27.61 -19.32 -17.31
N ALA A 45 -26.62 -18.51 -16.94
CA ALA A 45 -26.85 -17.11 -16.60
C ALA A 45 -26.72 -16.23 -17.87
N THR A 46 -27.78 -16.22 -18.67
CA THR A 46 -27.94 -15.29 -19.80
C THR A 46 -27.71 -13.84 -19.33
N SER A 47 -26.62 -13.26 -19.82
CA SER A 47 -26.55 -11.90 -20.36
C SER A 47 -27.41 -10.85 -19.66
N ALA A 48 -26.89 -10.26 -18.58
CA ALA A 48 -27.21 -8.87 -18.24
C ALA A 48 -26.50 -7.92 -19.21
N LYS A 49 -26.87 -7.98 -20.51
CA LYS A 49 -26.69 -6.85 -21.42
C LYS A 49 -28.00 -6.08 -21.37
N SER A 50 -27.89 -4.84 -20.90
CA SER A 50 -28.60 -3.68 -21.41
C SER A 50 -29.71 -4.00 -22.41
N VAL A 51 -30.95 -3.78 -21.98
CA VAL A 51 -32.08 -3.51 -22.87
C VAL A 51 -31.72 -2.28 -23.72
N PRO A 52 -31.72 -2.39 -25.06
CA PRO A 52 -32.34 -1.38 -25.87
C PRO A 52 -33.63 -1.94 -26.44
N THR A 53 -34.72 -1.29 -26.06
CA THR A 53 -36.01 -1.34 -26.73
C THR A 53 -35.85 -0.97 -28.20
N ASP A 54 -36.68 -1.59 -29.03
CA ASP A 54 -36.99 -1.29 -30.43
C ASP A 54 -35.95 -1.65 -31.51
N SER A 55 -36.24 -2.71 -32.28
CA SER A 55 -36.67 -2.55 -33.68
C SER A 55 -37.02 -3.90 -34.33
N LYS A 56 -37.78 -3.79 -35.43
CA LYS A 56 -38.67 -4.77 -36.04
C LYS A 56 -37.96 -5.91 -36.80
N ASN A 57 -38.58 -7.09 -36.75
CA ASN A 57 -38.64 -8.16 -37.75
C ASN A 57 -37.54 -8.20 -38.82
N THR A 58 -36.62 -9.15 -38.69
CA THR A 58 -35.88 -9.70 -39.84
C THR A 58 -35.77 -11.22 -39.69
N PRO A 59 -36.04 -12.03 -40.74
CA PRO A 59 -35.99 -13.50 -40.63
C PRO A 59 -34.55 -13.99 -40.54
N ILE A 60 -34.26 -14.83 -39.55
CA ILE A 60 -32.95 -15.45 -39.33
C ILE A 60 -32.74 -16.59 -40.35
N PRO A 61 -31.62 -16.64 -41.11
CA PRO A 61 -31.32 -17.75 -42.01
C PRO A 61 -30.99 -19.03 -41.24
N ARG A 62 -31.57 -20.17 -41.65
CA ARG A 62 -31.24 -21.50 -41.10
C ARG A 62 -29.79 -21.87 -41.44
N PRO A 63 -28.93 -22.20 -40.45
CA PRO A 63 -27.57 -22.64 -40.71
C PRO A 63 -27.57 -24.01 -41.40
N THR A 64 -26.72 -24.15 -42.42
CA THR A 64 -26.53 -25.39 -43.17
C THR A 64 -25.78 -26.43 -42.34
N LYS A 65 -26.04 -27.73 -42.57
CA LYS A 65 -25.46 -28.87 -41.82
C LYS A 65 -23.92 -28.85 -41.70
N GLN A 66 -23.20 -28.19 -42.61
CA GLN A 66 -21.74 -28.03 -42.53
C GLN A 66 -21.28 -26.98 -41.50
N GLN A 67 -22.07 -25.93 -41.23
CA GLN A 67 -21.79 -24.97 -40.15
C GLN A 67 -22.09 -25.58 -38.78
N ALA A 68 -23.13 -26.43 -38.68
CA ALA A 68 -23.41 -27.20 -37.48
C ALA A 68 -22.29 -28.22 -37.17
N ALA A 69 -21.68 -28.85 -38.19
CA ALA A 69 -20.56 -29.77 -37.99
C ALA A 69 -19.26 -29.06 -37.57
N LYS A 70 -19.00 -27.84 -38.06
CA LYS A 70 -17.87 -27.00 -37.59
C LYS A 70 -18.12 -26.41 -36.20
N ALA A 71 -19.37 -26.10 -35.83
CA ALA A 71 -19.75 -25.74 -34.47
C ALA A 71 -19.59 -26.93 -33.51
N LYS A 72 -20.00 -28.14 -33.92
CA LYS A 72 -19.85 -29.37 -33.12
C LYS A 72 -18.40 -29.81 -32.91
N LYS A 73 -17.47 -29.36 -33.77
CA LYS A 73 -16.02 -29.56 -33.59
C LYS A 73 -15.35 -28.49 -32.72
N ARG A 74 -16.02 -27.35 -32.47
CA ARG A 74 -15.68 -26.37 -31.43
C ARG A 74 -16.25 -26.73 -30.06
N ASP A 75 -17.26 -27.60 -29.99
CA ASP A 75 -17.87 -28.06 -28.74
C ASP A 75 -17.03 -29.07 -27.94
N ASN A 76 -15.96 -29.62 -28.51
CA ASN A 76 -14.97 -30.40 -27.76
C ASN A 76 -13.99 -29.53 -26.95
N ASP A 77 -14.19 -28.22 -26.97
CA ASP A 77 -13.33 -27.22 -26.31
C ASP A 77 -13.92 -26.87 -24.94
N LEU A 78 -13.87 -27.79 -23.97
CA LEU A 78 -14.13 -27.56 -22.54
C LEU A 78 -15.34 -26.66 -22.19
N GLY A 79 -16.44 -26.75 -22.96
CA GLY A 79 -17.72 -26.11 -22.70
C GLY A 79 -17.75 -24.58 -22.70
N GLU A 80 -18.76 -23.99 -23.33
CA GLU A 80 -19.18 -22.60 -23.14
C GLU A 80 -19.47 -22.23 -21.66
N ALA A 81 -19.45 -23.21 -20.75
CA ALA A 81 -19.65 -23.10 -19.31
C ALA A 81 -18.49 -22.49 -18.51
N ASN A 82 -17.37 -22.14 -19.14
CA ASN A 82 -16.19 -21.57 -18.47
C ASN A 82 -15.74 -20.21 -19.05
N ALA A 83 -16.65 -19.44 -19.65
CA ALA A 83 -16.35 -18.09 -20.11
C ALA A 83 -16.08 -17.15 -18.92
N VAL A 84 -14.91 -16.50 -18.93
CA VAL A 84 -14.60 -15.47 -17.94
C VAL A 84 -15.23 -14.16 -18.39
N THR A 85 -16.15 -13.66 -17.57
CA THR A 85 -16.72 -12.32 -17.71
C THR A 85 -15.89 -11.33 -16.92
N THR A 86 -15.62 -10.18 -17.54
CA THR A 86 -15.01 -9.04 -16.85
C THR A 86 -16.13 -8.16 -16.30
N VAL A 87 -16.14 -7.96 -14.99
CA VAL A 87 -17.11 -7.11 -14.29
C VAL A 87 -16.35 -5.98 -13.59
N PRO A 88 -16.68 -4.71 -13.86
CA PRO A 88 -16.08 -3.60 -13.12
C PRO A 88 -16.56 -3.61 -11.67
N LEU A 89 -15.64 -3.42 -10.73
CA LEU A 89 -15.94 -3.30 -9.30
C LEU A 89 -16.86 -2.10 -9.03
N SER A 90 -18.04 -2.39 -8.47
CA SER A 90 -18.95 -1.37 -7.95
C SER A 90 -18.44 -0.82 -6.61
N ILE A 91 -18.92 0.36 -6.22
CA ILE A 91 -18.59 0.96 -4.92
C ILE A 91 -19.03 0.04 -3.77
N SER A 92 -20.25 -0.51 -3.85
CA SER A 92 -20.77 -1.43 -2.83
C SER A 92 -19.94 -2.71 -2.71
N GLN A 93 -19.43 -3.25 -3.83
CA GLN A 93 -18.54 -4.40 -3.80
C GLN A 93 -17.21 -4.08 -3.16
N VAL A 94 -16.63 -2.91 -3.46
CA VAL A 94 -15.38 -2.43 -2.83
C VAL A 94 -15.53 -2.33 -1.32
N GLU A 95 -16.59 -1.69 -0.83
CA GLU A 95 -16.83 -1.52 0.61
C GLU A 95 -17.09 -2.85 1.32
N SER A 96 -17.64 -3.84 0.60
CA SER A 96 -17.85 -5.20 1.12
C SER A 96 -16.61 -6.10 1.10
N THR A 97 -15.49 -5.64 0.52
CA THR A 97 -14.26 -6.45 0.49
C THR A 97 -13.67 -6.63 1.88
N ALA A 98 -13.06 -7.80 2.10
CA ALA A 98 -12.32 -8.04 3.33
C ALA A 98 -11.18 -7.03 3.44
N PHE A 99 -11.01 -6.45 4.63
CA PHE A 99 -9.96 -5.48 4.97
C PHE A 99 -10.11 -4.06 4.40
N TYR A 100 -11.25 -3.72 3.79
CA TYR A 100 -11.50 -2.36 3.28
C TYR A 100 -11.25 -1.26 4.34
N SER A 101 -11.69 -1.48 5.59
CA SER A 101 -11.47 -0.53 6.69
C SER A 101 -9.99 -0.26 6.98
N TYR A 102 -9.13 -1.29 6.90
CA TYR A 102 -7.70 -1.15 7.12
C TYR A 102 -7.00 -0.43 5.96
N LEU A 103 -7.46 -0.68 4.73
CA LEU A 103 -6.98 0.05 3.56
C LEU A 103 -7.35 1.52 3.63
N ASP A 104 -8.59 1.84 4.01
CA ASP A 104 -9.04 3.22 4.12
C ASP A 104 -8.21 3.99 5.15
N VAL A 105 -7.88 3.35 6.28
CA VAL A 105 -6.94 3.90 7.28
C VAL A 105 -5.54 4.09 6.70
N ALA A 106 -4.97 3.09 6.02
CA ALA A 106 -3.60 3.15 5.52
C ALA A 106 -3.42 4.20 4.41
N VAL A 107 -4.35 4.23 3.45
CA VAL A 107 -4.37 5.19 2.32
C VAL A 107 -4.52 6.63 2.80
N LEU A 108 -5.08 6.84 3.99
CA LEU A 108 -5.15 8.14 4.61
C LEU A 108 -3.91 8.46 5.45
N ALA A 109 -3.55 7.53 6.34
CA ALA A 109 -2.55 7.76 7.37
C ALA A 109 -1.16 7.96 6.79
N VAL A 110 -0.79 7.21 5.75
CA VAL A 110 0.56 7.30 5.15
C VAL A 110 0.77 8.64 4.42
N PRO A 111 -0.08 9.07 3.47
CA PRO A 111 0.06 10.38 2.85
C PRO A 111 -0.07 11.54 3.85
N ALA A 112 -0.94 11.42 4.86
CA ALA A 112 -1.08 12.43 5.90
C ALA A 112 0.18 12.54 6.77
N ALA A 113 0.84 11.42 7.11
CA ALA A 113 2.10 11.44 7.85
C ALA A 113 3.21 12.14 7.05
N ILE A 114 3.29 11.87 5.74
CA ILE A 114 4.27 12.50 4.84
C ILE A 114 3.97 13.99 4.67
N ALA A 115 2.71 14.37 4.44
CA ALA A 115 2.31 15.77 4.34
C ALA A 115 2.61 16.53 5.64
N ASN A 116 2.36 15.90 6.80
CA ASN A 116 2.67 16.48 8.09
C ASN A 116 4.18 16.65 8.32
N TYR A 117 5.00 15.69 7.86
CA TYR A 117 6.47 15.84 7.86
C TYR A 117 6.90 17.04 7.01
N VAL A 118 6.40 17.15 5.78
CA VAL A 118 6.71 18.26 4.86
C VAL A 118 6.28 19.61 5.42
N LEU A 119 5.09 19.67 6.04
CA LEU A 119 4.62 20.88 6.71
C LEU A 119 5.51 21.26 7.89
N GLY A 120 6.03 20.28 8.64
CA GLY A 120 7.01 20.51 9.70
C GLY A 120 8.28 21.17 9.18
N GLU A 121 8.84 20.66 8.08
CA GLU A 121 10.03 21.22 7.42
C GLU A 121 9.77 22.66 6.91
N ILE A 122 8.60 22.92 6.33
CA ILE A 122 8.21 24.27 5.88
C ILE A 122 8.08 25.23 7.06
N GLN A 123 7.48 24.78 8.18
CA GLN A 123 7.34 25.60 9.38
C GLN A 123 8.70 25.98 9.97
N GLN A 124 9.62 25.01 10.05
CA GLN A 124 10.99 25.26 10.49
C GLN A 124 11.70 26.26 9.56
N ALA A 125 11.57 26.10 8.25
CA ALA A 125 12.16 27.02 7.26
C ALA A 125 11.60 28.45 7.35
N LEU A 126 10.37 28.62 7.82
CA LEU A 126 9.73 29.92 8.04
C LEU A 126 10.05 30.52 9.44
N GLY A 127 10.90 29.87 10.23
CA GLY A 127 11.30 30.35 11.56
C GLY A 127 10.24 30.15 12.63
N PHE A 128 9.21 29.32 12.40
CA PHE A 128 8.26 28.94 13.45
C PHE A 128 8.92 27.95 14.41
N SER A 129 9.23 28.39 15.63
CA SER A 129 9.91 27.57 16.62
C SER A 129 9.01 26.48 17.23
N GLY A 130 9.51 25.24 17.27
CA GLY A 130 9.43 24.37 18.45
C GLY A 130 8.09 23.69 18.77
N ASN A 131 7.21 23.44 17.80
CA ASN A 131 6.04 22.61 18.05
C ASN A 131 6.36 21.12 17.83
N PHE A 132 6.43 20.34 18.91
CA PHE A 132 6.57 18.87 18.84
C PHE A 132 5.28 18.16 18.34
N LEU A 133 4.18 18.90 18.31
CA LEU A 133 2.83 18.38 18.02
C LEU A 133 2.66 17.82 16.60
N PRO A 134 3.16 18.46 15.52
CA PRO A 134 3.23 17.83 14.21
C PRO A 134 4.01 16.51 14.24
N ALA A 135 5.19 16.46 14.86
CA ALA A 135 5.97 15.22 14.94
C ALA A 135 5.18 14.10 15.64
N LEU A 136 4.50 14.41 16.75
CA LEU A 136 3.63 13.47 17.47
C LEU A 136 2.45 13.00 16.61
N ALA A 137 1.78 13.91 15.89
CA ALA A 137 0.68 13.57 14.99
C ALA A 137 1.15 12.64 13.85
N GLY A 138 2.32 12.93 13.26
CA GLY A 138 2.95 12.07 12.27
C GLY A 138 3.24 10.68 12.81
N ALA A 139 3.79 10.58 14.02
CA ALA A 139 4.06 9.31 14.68
C ALA A 139 2.77 8.50 14.92
N ILE A 140 1.69 9.14 15.38
CA ILE A 140 0.39 8.48 15.56
C ILE A 140 -0.14 7.93 14.23
N LEU A 141 -0.04 8.69 13.15
CA LEU A 141 -0.47 8.25 11.82
C LEU A 141 0.36 7.04 11.33
N ILE A 142 1.66 7.04 11.56
CA ILE A 142 2.53 5.89 11.25
C ILE A 142 2.10 4.67 12.08
N VAL A 143 1.87 4.82 13.39
CA VAL A 143 1.41 3.72 14.25
C VAL A 143 0.07 3.17 13.79
N LEU A 144 -0.88 4.02 13.37
CA LEU A 144 -2.17 3.58 12.81
C LEU A 144 -1.99 2.80 11.50
N ALA A 145 -1.08 3.24 10.62
CA ALA A 145 -0.76 2.51 9.39
C ALA A 145 -0.12 1.14 9.70
N LEU A 146 0.81 1.08 10.67
CA LEU A 146 1.42 -0.18 11.11
C LEU A 146 0.43 -1.12 11.77
N TRP A 147 -0.50 -0.57 12.56
CA TRP A 147 -1.58 -1.34 13.15
C TRP A 147 -2.47 -1.96 12.08
N ALA A 148 -2.86 -1.19 11.06
CA ALA A 148 -3.62 -1.70 9.93
C ALA A 148 -2.86 -2.83 9.22
N LEU A 149 -1.57 -2.63 8.95
CA LEU A 149 -0.71 -3.61 8.29
C LEU A 149 -0.52 -4.90 9.11
N LEU A 150 -0.36 -4.77 10.43
CA LEU A 150 -0.26 -5.87 11.38
C LEU A 150 -1.54 -6.71 11.38
N ASN A 151 -2.71 -6.07 11.39
CA ASN A 151 -4.00 -6.77 11.36
C ASN A 151 -4.17 -7.59 10.07
N VAL A 152 -3.84 -6.98 8.93
CA VAL A 152 -3.94 -7.61 7.60
C VAL A 152 -2.92 -8.74 7.43
N THR A 153 -1.72 -8.58 7.96
CA THR A 153 -0.61 -9.52 7.73
C THR A 153 -0.57 -10.64 8.75
N MET A 154 -0.61 -10.32 10.06
CA MET A 154 -0.37 -11.29 11.14
C MET A 154 -1.64 -11.83 11.79
N LEU A 155 -2.60 -10.96 12.09
CA LEU A 155 -3.77 -11.32 12.92
C LEU A 155 -4.89 -11.99 12.11
N THR A 156 -4.82 -11.89 10.79
CA THR A 156 -5.80 -12.50 9.91
C THR A 156 -5.60 -14.02 9.81
N HIS A 157 -6.69 -14.80 9.94
CA HIS A 157 -6.69 -16.27 9.78
C HIS A 157 -6.40 -16.70 8.33
N LEU A 158 -6.65 -15.81 7.37
CA LEU A 158 -6.36 -15.97 5.94
C LEU A 158 -4.88 -15.76 5.57
N SER A 159 -3.99 -15.53 6.54
CA SER A 159 -2.54 -15.45 6.29
C SER A 159 -1.88 -16.81 6.51
N PRO A 160 -1.16 -17.36 5.50
CA PRO A 160 -0.40 -18.59 5.65
C PRO A 160 0.58 -18.52 6.84
N ALA A 161 0.76 -19.64 7.56
CA ALA A 161 1.72 -19.71 8.66
C ALA A 161 3.15 -19.40 8.20
N PHE A 162 3.50 -19.79 6.97
CA PHE A 162 4.78 -19.48 6.35
C PHE A 162 5.02 -17.97 6.22
N ASP A 163 4.05 -17.20 5.69
CA ASP A 163 4.14 -15.73 5.58
C ASP A 163 4.39 -15.08 6.95
N LYS A 164 3.71 -15.57 8.00
CA LYS A 164 3.90 -15.09 9.37
C LYS A 164 5.30 -15.40 9.89
N GLY A 165 5.79 -16.62 9.66
CA GLY A 165 7.15 -17.03 10.04
C GLY A 165 8.22 -16.18 9.36
N CYS A 166 8.12 -15.98 8.04
CA CYS A 166 9.02 -15.10 7.29
C CYS A 166 8.99 -13.65 7.81
N THR A 167 7.80 -13.15 8.11
CA THR A 167 7.61 -11.79 8.65
C THR A 167 8.30 -11.64 10.00
N VAL A 168 8.16 -12.60 10.92
CA VAL A 168 8.85 -12.57 12.23
C VAL A 168 10.36 -12.70 12.05
N GLY A 169 10.83 -13.65 11.24
CA GLY A 169 12.27 -13.83 11.00
C GLY A 169 12.92 -12.58 10.42
N PHE A 170 12.29 -11.95 9.45
CA PHE A 170 12.78 -10.71 8.85
C PHE A 170 12.68 -9.51 9.79
N ALA A 171 11.69 -9.49 10.70
CA ALA A 171 11.62 -8.47 11.74
C ALA A 171 12.82 -8.53 12.69
N ILE A 172 13.21 -9.74 13.11
CA ILE A 172 14.39 -9.95 13.97
C ILE A 172 15.65 -9.52 13.22
N LEU A 173 15.84 -9.97 11.98
CA LEU A 173 17.01 -9.60 11.17
C LEU A 173 17.10 -8.09 10.95
N SER A 174 15.98 -7.44 10.61
CA SER A 174 15.93 -5.98 10.41
C SER A 174 16.19 -5.23 11.71
N GLY A 175 15.71 -5.74 12.85
CA GLY A 175 15.97 -5.15 14.16
C GLY A 175 17.44 -5.25 14.57
N VAL A 176 18.08 -6.41 14.32
CA VAL A 176 19.53 -6.58 14.55
C VAL A 176 20.34 -5.66 13.64
N ALA A 177 19.97 -5.57 12.36
CA ALA A 177 20.62 -4.65 11.43
C ALA A 177 20.44 -3.18 11.85
N ALA A 178 19.24 -2.79 12.29
CA ALA A 178 18.98 -1.45 12.79
C ALA A 178 19.79 -1.15 14.06
N MET A 179 19.86 -2.08 15.02
CA MET A 179 20.73 -1.94 16.20
C MET A 179 22.19 -1.75 15.81
N ALA A 180 22.71 -2.57 14.89
CA ALA A 180 24.09 -2.46 14.42
C ALA A 180 24.35 -1.09 13.76
N VAL A 181 23.42 -0.62 12.93
CA VAL A 181 23.53 0.71 12.30
C VAL A 181 23.51 1.82 13.33
N LEU A 182 22.61 1.77 14.32
CA LEU A 182 22.49 2.82 15.35
C LEU A 182 23.70 2.85 16.31
N THR A 183 24.31 1.70 16.60
CA THR A 183 25.40 1.60 17.59
C THR A 183 26.81 1.67 17.00
N ILE A 184 26.99 1.27 15.74
CA ILE A 184 28.32 1.14 15.12
C ILE A 184 28.58 2.28 14.12
N CYS A 185 27.54 2.82 13.49
CA CYS A 185 27.72 3.83 12.46
C CYS A 185 28.05 5.19 13.10
N PRO A 186 29.12 5.90 12.65
CA PRO A 186 29.42 7.23 13.15
C PRO A 186 28.27 8.21 12.84
N GLU A 187 28.04 9.16 13.75
CA GLU A 187 27.00 10.19 13.63
C GLU A 187 27.20 11.08 12.40
N ASP A 188 28.44 11.23 11.91
CA ASP A 188 28.73 12.01 10.70
C ASP A 188 28.24 11.32 9.41
N VAL A 189 28.07 9.99 9.43
CA VAL A 189 27.68 9.20 8.27
C VAL A 189 26.17 9.22 8.06
N LEU A 190 25.40 9.18 9.15
CA LEU A 190 23.96 9.19 9.12
C LEU A 190 23.43 10.55 9.54
N SER A 191 22.52 11.09 8.76
CA SER A 191 21.86 12.36 9.09
C SER A 191 20.85 12.27 10.25
N PHE A 192 20.96 11.27 11.12
CA PHE A 192 20.13 11.05 12.30
C PHE A 192 20.96 11.37 13.54
N ASP A 193 20.55 12.41 14.28
CA ASP A 193 21.17 12.78 15.55
C ASP A 193 20.31 12.23 16.69
N THR A 194 20.79 11.13 17.30
CA THR A 194 20.10 10.44 18.40
C THR A 194 20.13 11.30 19.67
N GLU A 195 21.20 12.06 19.92
CA GLU A 195 21.29 12.96 21.07
C GLU A 195 20.23 14.06 21.01
N MET A 196 20.09 14.72 19.86
CA MET A 196 19.07 15.74 19.64
C MET A 196 17.66 15.16 19.75
N ALA A 197 17.43 13.95 19.25
CA ALA A 197 16.14 13.25 19.38
C ALA A 197 15.82 12.91 20.85
N THR A 198 16.83 12.48 21.60
CA THR A 198 16.69 12.13 23.03
C THR A 198 16.33 13.37 23.86
N HIS A 199 16.97 14.51 23.56
CA HIS A 199 16.68 15.79 24.20
C HIS A 199 15.28 16.31 23.84
N ALA A 200 14.85 16.18 22.58
CA ALA A 200 13.49 16.55 22.18
C ALA A 200 12.43 15.69 22.90
N LEU A 201 12.71 14.39 23.06
CA LEU A 201 11.82 13.45 23.76
C LEU A 201 11.76 13.72 25.26
N SER A 202 12.89 14.03 25.90
CA SER A 202 12.94 14.38 27.33
C SER A 202 12.17 15.66 27.62
N GLN A 203 12.32 16.69 26.77
CA GLN A 203 11.54 17.92 26.86
C GLN A 203 10.04 17.69 26.68
N ALA A 204 9.64 16.88 25.70
CA ALA A 204 8.24 16.55 25.46
C ALA A 204 7.62 15.78 26.65
N THR A 205 8.37 14.83 27.20
CA THR A 205 7.95 14.02 28.35
C THR A 205 7.85 14.90 29.61
N GLY A 206 8.84 15.76 29.84
CA GLY A 206 8.84 16.73 30.94
C GLY A 206 7.67 17.71 30.86
N ALA A 207 7.33 18.21 29.66
CA ALA A 207 6.16 19.06 29.45
C ALA A 207 4.84 18.33 29.77
N LEU A 208 4.74 17.05 29.41
CA LEU A 208 3.55 16.22 29.68
C LEU A 208 3.39 15.92 31.18
N MET A 209 4.49 15.61 31.88
CA MET A 209 4.49 15.39 33.33
C MET A 209 4.13 16.67 34.09
N ARG A 210 4.68 17.82 33.69
CA ARG A 210 4.36 19.14 34.26
C ARG A 210 2.87 19.50 34.14
N ASN A 211 2.22 19.10 33.06
CA ASN A 211 0.78 19.32 32.88
C ASN A 211 -0.08 18.38 33.74
N LYS A 212 0.40 17.17 34.05
CA LYS A 212 -0.29 16.25 34.97
C LYS A 212 -0.04 16.59 36.45
N ALA A 213 1.14 17.12 36.76
CA ALA A 213 1.50 17.60 38.09
C ALA A 213 1.01 19.05 38.29
N SER A 214 -0.28 19.22 38.57
CA SER A 214 -0.91 20.55 38.73
C SER A 214 -0.51 21.32 40.01
N THR A 215 0.40 20.81 40.82
CA THR A 215 0.86 21.44 42.08
C THR A 215 2.24 22.08 41.92
N GLU A 216 2.54 23.10 42.74
CA GLU A 216 3.74 23.97 42.67
C GLU A 216 5.08 23.23 42.55
N ALA A 217 5.13 21.95 42.94
CA ALA A 217 6.27 21.04 42.75
C ALA A 217 6.60 20.74 41.28
N GLY A 218 5.65 20.88 40.34
CA GLY A 218 5.86 20.60 38.91
C GLY A 218 6.74 21.62 38.19
N LYS A 219 6.85 22.86 38.68
CA LYS A 219 7.61 23.93 37.99
C LYS A 219 9.14 23.75 38.04
N HIS A 220 9.65 22.95 38.99
CA HIS A 220 11.08 22.74 39.21
C HIS A 220 11.53 21.30 38.95
N MET A 221 10.69 20.46 38.34
CA MET A 221 11.12 19.12 37.97
C MET A 221 12.14 19.21 36.82
N PRO A 222 13.39 18.74 37.01
CA PRO A 222 14.33 18.58 35.91
C PRO A 222 13.72 17.62 34.87
N ASP A 223 13.96 17.88 33.60
CA ASP A 223 13.49 16.98 32.55
C ASP A 223 14.11 15.58 32.77
N PRO A 224 13.30 14.51 32.69
CA PRO A 224 13.79 13.17 32.99
C PRO A 224 14.91 12.80 31.99
N PRO A 225 16.10 12.39 32.45
CA PRO A 225 17.13 11.93 31.56
C PRO A 225 16.65 10.65 30.88
N ILE A 226 16.54 10.68 29.55
CA ILE A 226 16.29 9.50 28.75
C ILE A 226 17.66 9.02 28.28
N ASP A 227 17.97 7.75 28.53
CA ASP A 227 19.20 7.12 28.07
C ASP A 227 19.16 7.01 26.52
N PRO A 228 20.15 7.55 25.80
CA PRO A 228 20.25 7.41 24.34
C PRO A 228 20.17 5.95 23.89
N LEU A 229 20.77 5.03 24.64
CA LEU A 229 20.74 3.60 24.33
C LEU A 229 19.30 3.04 24.34
N LEU A 230 18.45 3.52 25.24
CA LEU A 230 17.04 3.11 25.29
C LEU A 230 16.28 3.59 24.04
N LEU A 231 16.59 4.81 23.57
CA LEU A 231 16.01 5.35 22.34
C LEU A 231 16.47 4.54 21.13
N GLU A 232 17.76 4.20 21.03
CA GLU A 232 18.29 3.37 19.97
C GLU A 232 17.64 1.99 19.94
N VAL A 233 17.51 1.33 21.09
CA VAL A 233 16.81 0.05 21.21
C VAL A 233 15.36 0.16 20.76
N ALA A 234 14.65 1.21 21.17
CA ALA A 234 13.27 1.45 20.75
C ALA A 234 13.16 1.66 19.23
N LEU A 235 14.05 2.48 18.65
CA LEU A 235 14.10 2.73 17.21
C LEU A 235 14.45 1.47 16.42
N ALA A 236 15.36 0.63 16.91
CA ALA A 236 15.70 -0.62 16.26
C ALA A 236 14.58 -1.64 16.32
N LEU A 237 13.86 -1.73 17.45
CA LEU A 237 12.66 -2.57 17.55
C LEU A 237 11.59 -2.11 16.55
N LEU A 238 11.37 -0.80 16.43
CA LEU A 238 10.47 -0.22 15.42
C LEU A 238 10.95 -0.53 14.00
N GLY A 239 12.25 -0.38 13.71
CA GLY A 239 12.87 -0.73 12.44
C GLY A 239 12.71 -2.20 12.09
N GLY A 240 12.86 -3.07 13.09
CA GLY A 240 12.57 -4.50 13.00
C GLY A 240 11.11 -4.77 12.65
N MET A 241 10.18 -4.20 13.39
CA MET A 241 8.74 -4.34 13.13
C MET A 241 8.36 -3.85 11.73
N LEU A 242 8.89 -2.70 11.32
CA LEU A 242 8.70 -2.13 9.98
C LEU A 242 9.22 -3.07 8.89
N GLY A 243 10.48 -3.51 9.01
CA GLY A 243 11.11 -4.40 8.04
C GLY A 243 10.32 -5.70 7.88
N GLY A 244 9.92 -6.32 9.00
CA GLY A 244 9.08 -7.51 8.98
C GLY A 244 7.74 -7.26 8.30
N LEU A 245 6.93 -6.33 8.82
CA LEU A 245 5.57 -6.08 8.33
C LEU A 245 5.53 -5.70 6.85
N LEU A 246 6.57 -5.02 6.34
CA LEU A 246 6.67 -4.63 4.95
C LEU A 246 7.15 -5.76 4.02
N LEU A 247 7.76 -6.84 4.53
CA LEU A 247 8.28 -7.92 3.68
C LEU A 247 7.19 -8.54 2.79
N THR A 248 6.08 -8.93 3.41
CA THR A 248 4.98 -9.59 2.72
C THR A 248 4.34 -8.71 1.63
N PRO A 249 3.94 -7.44 1.90
CA PRO A 249 3.42 -6.57 0.85
C PRO A 249 4.48 -6.27 -0.22
N ILE A 250 5.77 -6.09 0.13
CA ILE A 250 6.84 -5.92 -0.87
C ILE A 250 6.94 -7.11 -1.80
N MET A 251 6.93 -8.34 -1.29
CA MET A 251 6.95 -9.55 -2.12
C MET A 251 5.76 -9.61 -3.09
N ARG A 252 4.57 -9.20 -2.62
CA ARG A 252 3.36 -9.15 -3.46
C ARG A 252 3.48 -8.07 -4.53
N ILE A 253 3.94 -6.87 -4.17
CA ILE A 253 4.18 -5.76 -5.10
C ILE A 253 5.20 -6.18 -6.18
N THR A 254 6.32 -6.79 -5.80
CA THR A 254 7.36 -7.24 -6.75
C THR A 254 6.82 -8.29 -7.74
N ARG A 255 6.02 -9.25 -7.25
CA ARG A 255 5.37 -10.23 -8.12
C ARG A 255 4.37 -9.59 -9.09
N ASN A 256 3.59 -8.63 -8.60
CA ASN A 256 2.60 -7.91 -9.40
C ASN A 256 3.26 -6.95 -10.40
N PHE A 257 4.40 -6.36 -10.03
CA PHE A 257 5.20 -5.48 -10.89
C PHE A 257 5.65 -6.24 -12.15
N ALA A 258 6.27 -7.41 -11.99
CA ALA A 258 6.70 -8.22 -13.13
C ALA A 258 5.52 -8.56 -14.05
N SER A 259 4.37 -8.91 -13.45
CA SER A 259 3.13 -9.20 -14.19
C SER A 259 2.50 -8.01 -14.90
N ALA A 260 2.77 -6.79 -14.43
CA ALA A 260 2.22 -5.54 -14.96
C ALA A 260 3.08 -4.96 -16.10
N VAL A 261 4.41 -5.04 -15.97
CA VAL A 261 5.35 -4.50 -16.96
C VAL A 261 5.40 -5.37 -18.20
N ASP A 262 5.38 -6.69 -18.01
CA ASP A 262 5.48 -7.69 -19.07
C ASP A 262 4.33 -8.71 -19.01
N PRO A 263 3.13 -8.34 -19.48
CA PRO A 263 2.02 -9.27 -19.58
C PRO A 263 2.27 -10.29 -20.70
N PRO A 264 1.76 -11.54 -20.56
CA PRO A 264 1.92 -12.56 -21.59
C PRO A 264 1.26 -12.13 -22.90
N GLU A 265 1.81 -12.59 -24.03
CA GLU A 265 1.37 -12.20 -25.39
C GLU A 265 -0.15 -12.29 -25.59
N TRP A 266 -0.77 -13.39 -25.15
CA TRP A 266 -2.22 -13.61 -25.26
C TRP A 266 -3.07 -12.61 -24.47
N GLY A 267 -2.48 -11.95 -23.47
CA GLY A 267 -3.15 -11.04 -22.56
C GLY A 267 -2.78 -9.58 -22.76
N GLN A 268 -1.96 -9.23 -23.76
CA GLN A 268 -1.45 -7.86 -23.92
C GLN A 268 -2.57 -6.82 -24.11
N ASP A 269 -3.59 -7.13 -24.92
CA ASP A 269 -4.72 -6.21 -25.16
C ASP A 269 -5.54 -5.93 -23.90
N GLN A 270 -5.57 -6.88 -22.96
CA GLN A 270 -6.37 -6.77 -21.75
C GLN A 270 -5.54 -6.30 -20.56
N MET A 271 -4.31 -6.77 -20.40
CA MET A 271 -3.47 -6.51 -19.24
C MET A 271 -2.42 -5.42 -19.48
N GLY A 272 -2.20 -5.02 -20.74
CA GLY A 272 -1.22 -4.03 -21.13
C GLY A 272 -1.40 -2.69 -20.44
N LEU A 273 -0.28 -2.10 -20.05
CA LEU A 273 -0.21 -0.75 -19.48
C LEU A 273 0.40 0.21 -20.50
N PRO A 274 -0.08 1.48 -20.56
CA PRO A 274 0.56 2.49 -21.37
C PRO A 274 1.99 2.77 -20.89
N SER A 275 2.88 3.19 -21.80
CA SER A 275 4.31 3.34 -21.52
C SER A 275 4.63 4.28 -20.36
N TRP A 276 3.87 5.37 -20.20
CA TRP A 276 4.07 6.30 -19.08
C TRP A 276 3.83 5.64 -17.71
N LEU A 277 2.87 4.71 -17.63
CA LEU A 277 2.56 4.00 -16.39
C LEU A 277 3.59 2.89 -16.11
N LYS A 278 4.19 2.32 -17.16
CA LYS A 278 5.35 1.43 -16.97
C LYS A 278 6.53 2.20 -16.38
N LEU A 279 6.80 3.41 -16.88
CA LEU A 279 7.84 4.28 -16.32
C LEU A 279 7.56 4.59 -14.85
N THR A 280 6.34 4.97 -14.47
CA THR A 280 6.01 5.23 -13.06
C THR A 280 6.14 3.97 -12.21
N LEU A 281 5.83 2.77 -12.72
CA LEU A 281 6.06 1.51 -12.00
C LEU A 281 7.55 1.24 -11.74
N HIS A 282 8.43 1.55 -12.70
CA HIS A 282 9.88 1.48 -12.47
C HIS A 282 10.34 2.47 -11.40
N LEU A 283 9.82 3.72 -11.45
CA LEU A 283 10.09 4.71 -10.41
C LEU A 283 9.61 4.25 -9.03
N ASN A 284 8.49 3.52 -8.96
CA ASN A 284 7.97 2.96 -7.70
C ASN A 284 8.95 2.01 -7.01
N LEU A 285 9.80 1.32 -7.79
CA LEU A 285 10.81 0.40 -7.29
C LEU A 285 12.12 1.13 -6.94
N ILE A 286 12.50 2.13 -7.75
CA ILE A 286 13.79 2.82 -7.62
C ILE A 286 13.75 3.91 -6.53
N LEU A 287 12.67 4.69 -6.46
CA LEU A 287 12.60 5.85 -5.56
C LEU A 287 12.76 5.49 -4.07
N PRO A 288 12.19 4.39 -3.53
CA PRO A 288 12.45 3.99 -2.15
C PRO A 288 13.94 3.72 -1.86
N ALA A 289 14.68 3.14 -2.80
CA ALA A 289 16.12 2.92 -2.66
C ALA A 289 16.90 4.25 -2.69
N VAL A 290 16.50 5.18 -3.56
CA VAL A 290 17.05 6.56 -3.56
C VAL A 290 16.76 7.24 -2.22
N ALA A 291 15.55 7.07 -1.68
CA ALA A 291 15.17 7.57 -0.38
C ALA A 291 16.05 7.00 0.74
N THR A 292 16.47 5.74 0.69
CA THR A 292 17.39 5.21 1.71
C THR A 292 18.80 5.80 1.60
N VAL A 293 19.27 6.05 0.37
CA VAL A 293 20.63 6.57 0.13
C VAL A 293 20.76 8.04 0.53
N ILE A 294 19.71 8.86 0.35
CA ILE A 294 19.76 10.29 0.73
C ILE A 294 19.94 10.52 2.24
N TRP A 295 19.67 9.54 3.10
CA TRP A 295 19.93 9.65 4.54
C TRP A 295 21.39 9.38 4.93
N VAL A 296 22.19 8.83 4.00
CA VAL A 296 23.60 8.51 4.18
C VAL A 296 24.44 9.61 3.54
N THR A 297 24.97 10.50 4.38
CA THR A 297 25.75 11.69 3.99
C THR A 297 26.87 11.39 2.99
N PRO A 298 27.77 10.42 3.21
CA PRO A 298 28.88 10.17 2.30
C PRO A 298 28.46 9.54 0.95
N LEU A 299 27.28 8.94 0.87
CA LEU A 299 26.80 8.33 -0.38
C LEU A 299 26.03 9.31 -1.26
N PHE A 300 25.50 10.40 -0.68
CA PHE A 300 24.62 11.31 -1.42
C PHE A 300 25.04 12.77 -1.31
N GLN A 301 25.26 13.28 -0.10
CA GLN A 301 25.51 14.70 0.11
C GLN A 301 26.94 15.10 -0.29
N GLU A 302 27.95 14.34 0.13
CA GLU A 302 29.36 14.66 -0.16
C GLU A 302 29.71 14.57 -1.65
N PRO A 303 29.33 13.50 -2.39
CA PRO A 303 29.70 13.38 -3.81
C PRO A 303 29.02 14.41 -4.72
N LEU A 304 27.87 14.94 -4.29
CA LEU A 304 27.08 15.93 -5.04
C LEU A 304 27.27 17.35 -4.51
N GLU A 305 28.13 17.54 -3.49
CA GLU A 305 28.44 18.82 -2.85
C GLU A 305 27.18 19.63 -2.45
N ILE A 306 26.13 18.94 -1.99
CA ILE A 306 24.84 19.59 -1.73
C ILE A 306 24.92 20.37 -0.40
N PRO A 307 24.53 21.66 -0.36
CA PRO A 307 24.51 22.44 0.87
C PRO A 307 23.61 21.82 1.94
N LYS A 308 24.08 21.82 3.20
CA LYS A 308 23.34 21.27 4.36
C LYS A 308 21.93 21.86 4.49
N GLU A 309 21.74 23.12 4.13
CA GLU A 309 20.46 23.83 4.17
C GLU A 309 19.42 23.33 3.16
N VAL A 310 19.86 22.76 2.04
CA VAL A 310 18.99 22.25 0.97
C VAL A 310 18.53 20.82 1.28
N MET A 311 19.29 20.09 2.09
CA MET A 311 19.10 18.66 2.29
C MET A 311 17.76 18.28 2.92
N PRO A 312 17.24 18.98 3.94
CA PRO A 312 15.90 18.71 4.47
C PRO A 312 14.79 18.92 3.43
N LYS A 313 14.89 19.98 2.61
CA LYS A 313 13.94 20.27 1.53
C LYS A 313 13.96 19.19 0.45
N LEU A 314 15.15 18.71 0.09
CA LEU A 314 15.32 17.65 -0.91
C LEU A 314 14.75 16.31 -0.40
N LYS A 315 15.03 15.94 0.86
CA LYS A 315 14.44 14.75 1.50
C LYS A 315 12.92 14.81 1.51
N ALA A 316 12.34 15.94 1.92
CA ALA A 316 10.90 16.16 1.90
C ALA A 316 10.31 16.03 0.48
N ALA A 317 10.96 16.62 -0.53
CA ALA A 317 10.54 16.53 -1.93
C ALA A 317 10.58 15.09 -2.46
N ILE A 318 11.63 14.33 -2.15
CA ILE A 318 11.75 12.92 -2.55
C ILE A 318 10.67 12.06 -1.87
N MET A 319 10.42 12.27 -0.57
CA MET A 319 9.36 11.55 0.16
C MET A 319 7.97 11.85 -0.42
N MET A 320 7.69 13.09 -0.80
CA MET A 320 6.45 13.44 -1.51
C MET A 320 6.37 12.79 -2.88
N CYS A 321 7.48 12.79 -3.63
CA CYS A 321 7.55 12.12 -4.93
C CYS A 321 7.24 10.61 -4.80
N ILE A 322 7.83 9.94 -3.80
CA ILE A 322 7.55 8.54 -3.49
C ILE A 322 6.06 8.33 -3.18
N ALA A 323 5.47 9.16 -2.32
CA ALA A 323 4.06 9.06 -1.97
C ALA A 323 3.15 9.18 -3.20
N VAL A 324 3.41 10.17 -4.06
CA VAL A 324 2.64 10.40 -5.28
C VAL A 324 2.80 9.23 -6.25
N VAL A 325 4.03 8.76 -6.49
CA VAL A 325 4.29 7.63 -7.38
C VAL A 325 3.64 6.35 -6.86
N GLN A 326 3.70 6.08 -5.55
CA GLN A 326 3.01 4.93 -4.96
C GLN A 326 1.48 5.02 -5.14
N LEU A 327 0.89 6.19 -4.91
CA LEU A 327 -0.56 6.40 -5.08
C LEU A 327 -1.00 6.23 -6.55
N VAL A 328 -0.24 6.79 -7.50
CA VAL A 328 -0.51 6.67 -8.94
C VAL A 328 -0.46 5.20 -9.38
N ASN A 329 0.48 4.43 -8.85
CA ASN A 329 0.67 3.02 -9.23
C ASN A 329 -0.20 2.04 -8.44
N ALA A 330 -0.78 2.43 -7.30
CA ALA A 330 -1.57 1.56 -6.44
C ALA A 330 -2.66 0.83 -7.23
N ARG A 331 -3.45 1.56 -8.03
CA ARG A 331 -4.50 0.99 -8.88
C ARG A 331 -3.95 -0.06 -9.85
N SER A 332 -2.82 0.24 -10.50
CA SER A 332 -2.21 -0.62 -11.51
C SER A 332 -1.66 -1.91 -10.90
N LEU A 333 -1.07 -1.82 -9.70
CA LEU A 333 -0.58 -2.98 -8.95
C LEU A 333 -1.73 -3.88 -8.47
N VAL A 334 -2.83 -3.29 -7.98
CA VAL A 334 -4.04 -4.06 -7.63
C VAL A 334 -4.67 -4.70 -8.86
N GLN A 335 -4.75 -3.98 -9.98
CA GLN A 335 -5.24 -4.58 -11.23
C GLN A 335 -4.35 -5.74 -11.69
N SER A 336 -3.02 -5.61 -11.56
CA SER A 336 -2.09 -6.70 -11.88
C SER A 336 -2.33 -7.93 -10.98
N TYR A 337 -2.62 -7.70 -9.70
CA TYR A 337 -3.02 -8.79 -8.81
C TYR A 337 -4.31 -9.48 -9.27
N LEU A 338 -5.34 -8.72 -9.63
CA LEU A 338 -6.58 -9.30 -10.19
C LEU A 338 -6.31 -10.06 -11.49
N ASN A 339 -5.41 -9.55 -12.34
CA ASN A 339 -4.99 -10.21 -13.57
C ASN A 339 -4.29 -11.56 -13.30
N SER A 340 -3.71 -11.79 -12.12
CA SER A 340 -3.19 -13.10 -11.71
C SER A 340 -4.26 -14.18 -11.78
N GLY A 341 -5.51 -13.84 -11.42
CA GLY A 341 -6.65 -14.75 -11.52
C GLY A 341 -6.93 -15.15 -12.96
N LEU A 342 -6.89 -14.18 -13.88
CA LEU A 342 -7.05 -14.43 -15.32
C LEU A 342 -5.89 -15.27 -15.89
N LYS A 343 -4.64 -14.99 -15.49
CA LYS A 343 -3.48 -15.83 -15.87
C LYS A 343 -3.65 -17.28 -15.40
N GLN A 344 -4.12 -17.48 -14.17
CA GLN A 344 -4.37 -18.82 -13.64
C GLN A 344 -5.49 -19.53 -14.40
N TRP A 345 -6.62 -18.85 -14.66
CA TRP A 345 -7.70 -19.42 -15.48
C TRP A 345 -7.18 -19.85 -16.86
N HIS A 346 -6.43 -18.99 -17.55
CA HIS A 346 -5.86 -19.31 -18.86
C HIS A 346 -4.92 -20.53 -18.79
N SER A 347 -4.04 -20.58 -17.79
CA SER A 347 -3.12 -21.70 -17.60
C SER A 347 -3.85 -23.03 -17.36
N MET A 348 -4.98 -23.02 -16.65
CA MET A 348 -5.77 -24.23 -16.37
C MET A 348 -6.62 -24.64 -17.56
N LYS A 349 -7.14 -23.68 -18.32
CA LYS A 349 -7.91 -23.95 -19.56
C LYS A 349 -7.05 -24.60 -20.64
N HIS A 350 -5.80 -24.17 -20.76
CA HIS A 350 -4.87 -24.65 -21.80
C HIS A 350 -3.85 -25.67 -21.29
N ALA A 351 -4.00 -26.17 -20.05
CA ALA A 351 -3.18 -27.27 -19.55
C ALA A 351 -3.52 -28.57 -20.30
N PRO A 352 -2.54 -29.46 -20.56
CA PRO A 352 -2.79 -30.74 -21.21
C PRO A 352 -3.84 -31.54 -20.43
N PRO A 353 -4.76 -32.25 -21.12
CA PRO A 353 -5.91 -32.89 -20.49
C PRO A 353 -5.45 -34.02 -19.57
N ALA A 354 -5.35 -33.73 -18.27
CA ALA A 354 -5.33 -34.77 -17.25
C ALA A 354 -6.72 -35.39 -17.21
N GLY A 355 -6.82 -36.68 -17.54
CA GLY A 355 -8.08 -37.41 -17.67
C GLY A 355 -9.05 -37.17 -16.50
N ALA A 356 -10.34 -37.04 -16.82
CA ALA A 356 -11.48 -36.98 -15.90
C ALA A 356 -11.60 -35.78 -14.93
N ALA A 357 -10.81 -34.70 -15.05
CA ALA A 357 -10.85 -33.57 -14.11
C ALA A 357 -11.76 -32.39 -14.49
N GLY A 358 -12.41 -32.39 -15.66
CA GLY A 358 -13.02 -31.20 -16.28
C GLY A 358 -14.05 -30.41 -15.43
N THR A 359 -14.87 -31.08 -14.62
CA THR A 359 -15.89 -30.42 -13.78
C THR A 359 -15.31 -29.84 -12.48
N LYS A 360 -14.36 -30.54 -11.85
CA LYS A 360 -13.67 -30.05 -10.64
C LYS A 360 -12.79 -28.84 -10.95
N THR A 361 -12.26 -28.74 -12.17
CA THR A 361 -11.43 -27.60 -12.59
C THR A 361 -12.22 -26.29 -12.62
N GLY A 362 -13.47 -26.29 -13.10
CA GLY A 362 -14.31 -25.08 -13.14
C GLY A 362 -14.64 -24.51 -11.76
N GLU A 363 -15.01 -25.37 -10.81
CA GLU A 363 -15.28 -24.99 -9.42
C GLU A 363 -14.02 -24.47 -8.70
N VAL A 364 -12.87 -25.11 -8.93
CA VAL A 364 -11.58 -24.66 -8.38
C VAL A 364 -11.20 -23.29 -8.94
N ILE A 365 -11.41 -23.02 -10.23
CA ILE A 365 -11.13 -21.70 -10.79
C ILE A 365 -12.11 -20.65 -10.27
N ALA A 366 -13.41 -20.97 -10.18
CA ALA A 366 -14.42 -20.06 -9.62
C ALA A 366 -14.10 -19.71 -8.16
N PHE A 367 -13.70 -20.70 -7.36
CA PHE A 367 -13.25 -20.49 -5.99
C PHE A 367 -12.01 -19.60 -5.92
N LYS A 368 -11.00 -19.86 -6.75
CA LYS A 368 -9.77 -19.05 -6.79
C LYS A 368 -10.01 -17.61 -7.22
N LEU A 369 -10.83 -17.39 -8.25
CA LEU A 369 -11.23 -16.04 -8.69
C LEU A 369 -12.01 -15.32 -7.59
N ARG A 370 -12.91 -16.01 -6.89
CA ARG A 370 -13.62 -15.46 -5.73
C ARG A 370 -12.64 -15.05 -4.63
N VAL A 371 -11.68 -15.91 -4.29
CA VAL A 371 -10.65 -15.61 -3.27
C VAL A 371 -9.80 -14.40 -3.67
N VAL A 372 -9.35 -14.33 -4.94
CA VAL A 372 -8.57 -13.18 -5.45
C VAL A 372 -9.40 -11.88 -5.37
N ASN A 373 -10.67 -11.91 -5.75
CA ASN A 373 -11.56 -10.75 -5.67
C ASN A 373 -11.84 -10.35 -4.21
N THR A 374 -11.97 -11.31 -3.28
CA THR A 374 -12.19 -11.02 -1.85
C THR A 374 -10.94 -10.48 -1.16
N LEU A 375 -9.74 -10.91 -1.59
CA LEU A 375 -8.46 -10.55 -0.99
C LEU A 375 -7.73 -9.39 -1.70
N LEU A 376 -8.36 -8.71 -2.66
CA LEU A 376 -7.71 -7.67 -3.46
C LEU A 376 -7.10 -6.54 -2.62
N VAL A 377 -7.68 -6.26 -1.45
CA VAL A 377 -7.22 -5.23 -0.52
C VAL A 377 -5.95 -5.65 0.24
N LYS A 378 -5.69 -6.95 0.36
CA LYS A 378 -4.50 -7.49 1.06
C LYS A 378 -3.18 -7.23 0.32
N VAL A 379 -3.25 -6.59 -0.84
CA VAL A 379 -2.16 -6.47 -1.83
C VAL A 379 -1.69 -5.04 -2.01
N VAL A 380 -2.53 -4.09 -1.62
CA VAL A 380 -2.15 -2.70 -1.35
C VAL A 380 -1.43 -2.69 -0.02
#